data_AF-A0A961N8Z6-F1
#
_entry.id   AF-A0A961N8Z6-F1
#
_cell.length_a   1.000
_cell.length_b   1.000
_cell.length_c   1.000
_cell.angle_alpha   90.00
_cell.angle_beta   90.00
_cell.angle_gamma   90.00
#
_symmetry.space_group_name_H-M   'P 1'
#
loop_
_entity.id
_entity.type
_entity.pdbx_description
1 polymer ?
#
loop_
_entity_poly.entity_id
_entity_poly.type
_entity_poly.pdbx_seq_one_letter_code
_entity_poly.pdbx_strand_id
1 'polypeptide(L)'
;MTWPILSVVTFLPTLGALLIWISRGDDEAMKRNARWIALWTTIVNFAISLILVARFDPSQAGFQFVEEGKWLAATIGYKMGVDGISLPFVILTTALMPFCIIASWKSVQNRVREYMMAFLVLETLMVGTFSALDLVLFYLFFEGGLIPMFLIIGVWGGPRRVYASFKFFLYTLLGSVLMLLAIMALYWNAGTTDIPTLMTTAVPRSLQTWAWLAFFASFAVKMPMWPVHTWLPDAHVEAPTAGSVILAAILLKMGGYGFLRFSLPMFPVGSEVMQDFVFTLSVIAIVY
;
A
#
# COMPACT_ATOMS: atom_id res chain seq x y z
N MET A 1 -9.18 22.59 -16.80
CA MET A 1 -8.52 21.27 -16.64
C MET A 1 -7.75 21.31 -15.35
N THR A 2 -8.20 20.58 -14.34
CA THR A 2 -7.47 20.41 -13.09
C THR A 2 -6.25 19.55 -13.38
N TRP A 3 -5.07 20.03 -12.98
CA TRP A 3 -3.82 19.28 -13.08
C TRP A 3 -3.95 17.96 -12.29
N PRO A 4 -3.65 16.77 -12.87
CA PRO A 4 -3.84 15.47 -12.23
C PRO A 4 -2.71 15.20 -11.22
N ILE A 5 -2.72 15.94 -10.11
CA ILE A 5 -1.68 15.93 -9.11
C ILE A 5 -1.51 14.56 -8.44
N LEU A 6 -2.59 13.83 -8.21
CA LEU A 6 -2.56 12.56 -7.48
C LEU A 6 -1.99 11.46 -8.36
N SER A 7 -2.35 11.42 -9.65
CA SER A 7 -1.70 10.57 -10.65
C SER A 7 -0.20 10.88 -10.74
N VAL A 8 0.18 12.16 -10.73
CA VAL A 8 1.60 12.58 -10.76
C VAL A 8 2.33 12.07 -9.51
N VAL A 9 1.82 12.32 -8.30
CA VAL A 9 2.46 11.87 -7.05
C VAL A 9 2.55 10.34 -6.99
N THR A 10 1.57 9.63 -7.57
CA THR A 10 1.54 8.17 -7.61
C THR A 10 2.60 7.63 -8.58
N PHE A 11 2.64 8.12 -9.82
CA PHE A 11 3.43 7.48 -10.89
C PHE A 11 4.80 8.12 -11.17
N LEU A 12 5.10 9.30 -10.60
CA LEU A 12 6.42 9.92 -10.73
C LEU A 12 7.57 8.99 -10.27
N PRO A 13 7.45 8.22 -9.17
CA PRO A 13 8.48 7.26 -8.79
C PRO A 13 8.70 6.17 -9.86
N THR A 14 7.63 5.68 -10.50
CA THR A 14 7.73 4.73 -11.62
C THR A 14 8.49 5.34 -12.80
N LEU A 15 8.28 6.62 -13.11
CA LEU A 15 9.08 7.32 -14.12
C LEU A 15 10.57 7.34 -13.74
N GLY A 16 10.89 7.61 -12.47
CA GLY A 16 12.27 7.50 -11.97
C GLY A 16 12.86 6.10 -12.12
N ALA A 17 12.07 5.05 -11.84
CA ALA A 17 12.49 3.67 -12.05
C ALA A 17 12.77 3.36 -13.53
N LEU A 18 11.95 3.87 -14.45
CA LEU A 18 12.16 3.76 -15.90
C LEU A 18 13.44 4.48 -16.35
N LEU A 19 13.73 5.66 -15.80
CA LEU A 19 14.98 6.38 -16.08
C LEU A 19 16.21 5.59 -15.63
N ILE A 20 16.14 4.94 -14.46
CA ILE A 20 17.19 4.05 -13.96
C ILE A 20 17.34 2.82 -14.88
N TRP A 21 16.23 2.27 -15.38
CA TRP A 21 16.24 1.11 -16.26
C TRP A 21 16.86 1.39 -17.64
N ILE A 22 16.58 2.57 -18.22
CA ILE A 22 17.09 2.98 -19.54
C ILE A 22 18.58 3.30 -19.49
N SER A 23 19.08 3.79 -18.35
CA SER A 23 20.51 3.93 -18.15
C SER A 23 21.16 2.54 -18.31
N ARG A 24 22.17 2.42 -19.17
CA ARG A 24 22.87 1.14 -19.47
C ARG A 24 24.26 1.13 -18.84
N GLY A 25 24.78 -0.07 -18.56
CA GLY A 25 26.13 -0.32 -18.01
C GLY A 25 26.12 -0.87 -16.58
N ASP A 26 27.26 -1.44 -16.15
CA ASP A 26 27.44 -2.03 -14.81
C ASP A 26 28.54 -1.33 -13.98
N ASP A 27 29.03 -0.18 -14.45
CA ASP A 27 30.15 0.55 -13.85
C ASP A 27 29.76 1.33 -12.57
N GLU A 28 30.75 1.76 -11.79
CA GLU A 28 30.54 2.59 -10.59
C GLU A 28 29.81 3.91 -10.89
N ALA A 29 30.03 4.49 -12.07
CA ALA A 29 29.30 5.67 -12.53
C ALA A 29 27.78 5.41 -12.60
N MET A 30 27.38 4.21 -13.02
CA MET A 30 25.99 3.82 -13.12
C MET A 30 25.35 3.63 -11.74
N LYS A 31 26.03 2.94 -10.81
CA LYS A 31 25.54 2.80 -9.43
C LYS A 31 25.29 4.16 -8.77
N ARG A 32 26.21 5.11 -9.01
CA ARG A 32 26.07 6.51 -8.57
C ARG A 32 24.87 7.19 -9.23
N ASN A 33 24.70 7.06 -10.54
CA ASN A 33 23.58 7.67 -11.26
C ASN A 33 22.23 7.11 -10.76
N ALA A 34 22.11 5.80 -10.57
CA ALA A 34 20.88 5.17 -10.08
C ALA A 34 20.48 5.70 -8.68
N ARG A 35 21.45 5.85 -7.78
CA ARG A 35 21.24 6.44 -6.44
C ARG A 35 20.76 7.88 -6.50
N TRP A 36 21.36 8.71 -7.36
CA TRP A 36 20.97 10.11 -7.53
C TRP A 36 19.62 10.27 -8.22
N ILE A 37 19.33 9.48 -9.25
CA ILE A 37 18.03 9.50 -9.92
C ILE A 37 16.94 9.14 -8.91
N ALA A 38 17.13 8.06 -8.13
CA ALA A 38 16.17 7.67 -7.10
C ALA A 38 15.99 8.77 -6.06
N LEU A 39 17.08 9.32 -5.51
CA LEU A 39 17.01 10.36 -4.50
C LEU A 39 16.26 11.60 -5.00
N TRP A 40 16.62 12.13 -6.17
CA TRP A 40 15.95 13.29 -6.75
C TRP A 40 14.49 13.00 -7.06
N THR A 41 14.17 11.82 -7.60
CA THR A 41 12.78 11.42 -7.85
C THR A 41 11.96 11.48 -6.56
N THR A 42 12.47 10.91 -5.47
CA THR A 42 11.76 10.87 -4.18
C THR A 42 11.63 12.26 -3.54
N ILE A 43 12.65 13.12 -3.66
CA ILE A 43 12.61 14.50 -3.14
C ILE A 43 11.59 15.33 -3.91
N VAL A 44 11.59 15.22 -5.24
CA VAL A 44 10.62 15.92 -6.09
C VAL A 44 9.22 15.38 -5.82
N ASN A 45 9.05 14.07 -5.67
CA ASN A 45 7.74 13.48 -5.36
C ASN A 45 7.19 13.98 -4.02
N PHE A 46 8.03 14.02 -2.99
CA PHE A 46 7.68 14.61 -1.69
C PHE A 46 7.34 16.10 -1.81
N ALA A 47 8.13 16.89 -2.55
CA ALA A 47 7.84 18.31 -2.75
C ALA A 47 6.48 18.54 -3.45
N ILE A 48 6.12 17.70 -4.42
CA ILE A 48 4.82 17.76 -5.10
C ILE A 48 3.71 17.30 -4.15
N SER A 49 3.92 16.27 -3.32
CA SER A 49 2.92 15.80 -2.36
C SER A 49 2.56 16.87 -1.33
N LEU A 50 3.49 17.77 -0.96
CA LEU A 50 3.19 18.92 -0.08
C LEU A 50 2.16 19.90 -0.66
N ILE A 51 2.02 19.96 -1.99
CA ILE A 51 0.96 20.77 -2.62
C ILE A 51 -0.43 20.21 -2.28
N LEU A 52 -0.56 18.89 -2.08
CA LEU A 52 -1.81 18.28 -1.62
C LEU A 52 -2.18 18.83 -0.24
N VAL A 53 -1.20 18.91 0.68
CA VAL A 53 -1.42 19.48 2.03
C VAL A 53 -1.81 20.95 1.96
N ALA A 54 -1.09 21.74 1.17
CA ALA A 54 -1.33 23.18 1.06
C ALA A 54 -2.69 23.53 0.45
N ARG A 55 -3.27 22.63 -0.35
CA ARG A 55 -4.56 22.82 -1.02
C ARG A 55 -5.70 22.00 -0.43
N PHE A 56 -5.44 21.18 0.58
CA PHE A 56 -6.47 20.37 1.24
C PHE A 56 -7.32 21.26 2.14
N ASP A 57 -8.65 21.16 2.00
CA ASP A 57 -9.59 21.88 2.84
C ASP A 57 -10.12 20.95 3.97
N PRO A 58 -9.67 21.11 5.23
CA PRO A 58 -10.12 20.25 6.32
C PRO A 58 -11.59 20.49 6.72
N SER A 59 -12.22 21.56 6.24
CA SER A 59 -13.64 21.84 6.52
C SER A 59 -14.60 21.06 5.63
N GLN A 60 -14.12 20.52 4.50
CA GLN A 60 -14.92 19.73 3.57
C GLN A 60 -14.78 18.24 3.83
N ALA A 61 -15.90 17.60 4.17
CA ALA A 61 -15.97 16.14 4.29
C ALA A 61 -15.94 15.47 2.91
N GLY A 62 -15.27 14.31 2.81
CA GLY A 62 -15.21 13.50 1.60
C GLY A 62 -13.88 13.56 0.85
N PHE A 63 -13.90 13.12 -0.41
CA PHE A 63 -12.71 13.02 -1.25
C PHE A 63 -12.39 14.30 -1.98
N GLN A 64 -11.13 14.71 -1.91
CA GLN A 64 -10.54 15.83 -2.62
C GLN A 64 -9.50 15.32 -3.63
N PHE A 65 -9.13 16.17 -4.58
CA PHE A 65 -8.22 15.82 -5.67
C PHE A 65 -8.70 14.58 -6.45
N VAL A 66 -10.01 14.49 -6.69
CA VAL A 66 -10.60 13.34 -7.36
C VAL A 66 -10.22 13.35 -8.84
N GLU A 67 -9.64 12.25 -9.29
CA GLU A 67 -9.24 12.02 -10.67
C GLU A 67 -9.92 10.74 -11.17
N GLU A 68 -10.63 10.85 -12.29
CA GLU A 68 -11.42 9.76 -12.86
C GLU A 68 -11.09 9.54 -14.33
N GLY A 69 -10.89 8.29 -14.71
CA GLY A 69 -10.63 7.86 -16.07
C GLY A 69 -11.20 6.46 -16.35
N LYS A 70 -11.56 6.21 -17.61
CA LYS A 70 -11.97 4.87 -18.05
C LYS A 70 -10.77 3.95 -18.09
N TRP A 71 -10.92 2.73 -17.58
CA TRP A 71 -9.80 1.78 -17.50
C TRP A 71 -10.16 0.39 -18.01
N LEU A 72 -10.72 -0.48 -17.18
CA LEU A 72 -10.88 -1.91 -17.50
C LEU A 72 -12.28 -2.25 -17.97
N ALA A 73 -13.30 -1.63 -17.38
CA ALA A 73 -14.70 -1.76 -17.79
C ALA A 73 -15.44 -0.43 -17.58
N ALA A 74 -16.69 -0.34 -18.04
CA ALA A 74 -17.53 0.83 -17.75
C ALA A 74 -17.76 1.06 -16.24
N THR A 75 -17.70 -0.03 -15.45
CA THR A 75 -17.97 -0.08 -14.01
C THR A 75 -16.72 -0.27 -13.15
N ILE A 76 -15.56 -0.47 -13.79
CA ILE A 76 -14.24 -0.63 -13.14
C ILE A 76 -13.32 0.44 -13.73
N GLY A 77 -13.21 1.55 -13.01
CA GLY A 77 -12.55 2.76 -13.46
C GLY A 77 -11.19 2.98 -12.81
N TYR A 78 -10.39 3.85 -13.42
CA TYR A 78 -9.29 4.51 -12.71
C TYR A 78 -9.90 5.66 -11.92
N LYS A 79 -10.11 5.48 -10.62
CA LYS A 79 -10.57 6.55 -9.74
C LYS A 79 -9.64 6.71 -8.56
N MET A 80 -9.12 7.91 -8.39
CA MET A 80 -8.22 8.27 -7.31
C MET A 80 -8.78 9.47 -6.56
N GLY A 81 -8.42 9.62 -5.30
CA GLY A 81 -8.74 10.77 -4.47
C GLY A 81 -8.25 10.55 -3.04
N VAL A 82 -8.11 11.65 -2.28
CA VAL A 82 -7.65 11.60 -0.89
C VAL A 82 -8.62 12.33 0.01
N ASP A 83 -8.80 11.80 1.22
CA ASP A 83 -9.54 12.41 2.32
C ASP A 83 -8.61 12.62 3.53
N GLY A 84 -9.18 13.06 4.67
CA GLY A 84 -8.42 13.29 5.89
C GLY A 84 -7.73 12.05 6.47
N ILE A 85 -8.18 10.84 6.11
CA ILE A 85 -7.53 9.58 6.48
C ILE A 85 -6.36 9.28 5.54
N SER A 86 -6.58 9.43 4.24
CA SER A 86 -5.62 9.03 3.20
C SER A 86 -4.42 9.98 3.09
N LEU A 87 -4.67 11.30 3.22
CA LEU A 87 -3.65 12.32 3.01
C LEU A 87 -2.42 12.14 3.93
N PRO A 88 -2.56 11.94 5.26
CA PRO A 88 -1.42 11.69 6.13
C PRO A 88 -0.55 10.51 5.69
N PHE A 89 -1.15 9.43 5.19
CA PHE A 89 -0.41 8.25 4.75
C PHE A 89 0.33 8.48 3.43
N VAL A 90 -0.24 9.25 2.49
CA VAL A 90 0.44 9.67 1.27
C VAL A 90 1.67 10.54 1.61
N ILE A 91 1.52 11.49 2.52
CA ILE A 91 2.62 12.36 2.95
C ILE A 91 3.67 11.57 3.72
N LEU A 92 3.28 10.70 4.65
CA LEU A 92 4.22 9.84 5.37
C LEU A 92 5.04 8.96 4.41
N THR A 93 4.38 8.39 3.40
CA THR A 93 5.03 7.53 2.40
C THR A 93 6.08 8.30 1.60
N THR A 94 5.69 9.44 1.04
CA THR A 94 6.59 10.28 0.23
C THR A 94 7.69 10.93 1.06
N ALA A 95 7.43 11.28 2.33
CA ALA A 95 8.42 11.84 3.25
C ALA A 95 9.50 10.83 3.64
N LEU A 96 9.15 9.56 3.87
CA LEU A 96 10.10 8.55 4.30
C LEU A 96 11.01 8.04 3.18
N MET A 97 10.55 8.11 1.92
CA MET A 97 11.26 7.50 0.81
C MET A 97 12.66 8.10 0.57
N PRO A 98 12.88 9.43 0.57
CA PRO A 98 14.22 10.02 0.48
C PRO A 98 15.19 9.49 1.55
N PHE A 99 14.72 9.35 2.79
CA PHE A 99 15.54 8.82 3.89
C PHE A 99 15.88 7.34 3.68
N CYS A 100 14.94 6.55 3.17
CA CYS A 100 15.17 5.15 2.84
C CYS A 100 16.23 5.00 1.73
N ILE A 101 16.16 5.85 0.69
CA ILE A 101 17.18 5.90 -0.36
C ILE A 101 18.55 6.26 0.24
N ILE A 102 18.66 7.35 0.99
CA ILE A 102 19.94 7.78 1.59
C ILE A 102 20.53 6.70 2.51
N ALA A 103 19.72 6.12 3.39
CA ALA A 103 20.14 5.09 4.34
C ALA A 103 20.72 3.84 3.64
N SER A 104 20.28 3.57 2.41
CA SER A 104 20.73 2.41 1.64
C SER A 104 22.05 2.60 0.89
N TRP A 105 22.57 3.83 0.77
CA TRP A 105 23.74 4.13 -0.08
C TRP A 105 25.02 3.41 0.35
N LYS A 106 25.22 3.24 1.66
CA LYS A 106 26.39 2.54 2.21
C LYS A 106 26.14 1.05 2.41
N SER A 107 24.92 0.65 2.78
CA SER A 107 24.59 -0.75 3.08
C SER A 107 24.38 -1.60 1.83
N VAL A 108 23.93 -1.02 0.71
CA VAL A 108 23.68 -1.75 -0.54
C VAL A 108 24.74 -1.42 -1.59
N GLN A 109 25.62 -2.39 -1.85
CA GLN A 109 26.67 -2.29 -2.89
C GLN A 109 26.46 -3.23 -4.09
N ASN A 110 25.60 -4.24 -3.93
CA ASN A 110 25.29 -5.22 -4.98
C ASN A 110 23.90 -4.95 -5.55
N ARG A 111 23.75 -5.08 -6.88
CA ARG A 111 22.46 -4.87 -7.59
C ARG A 111 21.79 -3.54 -7.19
N VAL A 112 22.60 -2.48 -7.08
CA VAL A 112 22.14 -1.16 -6.62
C VAL A 112 21.01 -0.63 -7.50
N ARG A 113 21.13 -0.83 -8.81
CA ARG A 113 20.14 -0.41 -9.80
C ARG A 113 18.77 -1.04 -9.52
N GLU A 114 18.73 -2.36 -9.36
CA GLU A 114 17.51 -3.12 -9.10
C GLU A 114 16.90 -2.75 -7.75
N TYR A 115 17.75 -2.50 -6.74
CA TYR A 115 17.29 -2.05 -5.42
C TYR A 115 16.61 -0.68 -5.48
N MET A 116 17.24 0.29 -6.16
CA MET A 116 16.67 1.63 -6.31
C MET A 116 15.35 1.60 -7.09
N MET A 117 15.28 0.81 -8.17
CA MET A 117 14.03 0.62 -8.92
C MET A 117 12.94 -0.01 -8.05
N ALA A 118 13.27 -1.03 -7.24
CA ALA A 118 12.31 -1.68 -6.36
C ALA A 118 11.70 -0.72 -5.35
N PHE A 119 12.49 0.18 -4.75
CA PHE A 119 11.98 1.20 -3.81
C PHE A 119 11.07 2.23 -4.48
N LEU A 120 11.41 2.68 -5.69
CA LEU A 120 10.57 3.62 -6.44
C LEU A 120 9.24 2.99 -6.90
N VAL A 121 9.29 1.73 -7.34
CA VAL A 121 8.05 0.98 -7.66
C VAL A 121 7.23 0.74 -6.40
N LEU A 122 7.88 0.41 -5.27
CA LEU A 122 7.20 0.27 -3.98
C LEU A 122 6.51 1.57 -3.56
N GLU A 123 7.18 2.73 -3.72
CA GLU A 123 6.58 4.05 -3.45
C GLU A 123 5.30 4.27 -4.25
N THR A 124 5.34 3.99 -5.57
CA THR A 124 4.17 4.10 -6.46
C THR A 124 2.99 3.28 -5.92
N LEU A 125 3.24 2.03 -5.55
CA LEU A 125 2.20 1.10 -5.13
C LEU A 125 1.63 1.45 -3.75
N MET A 126 2.47 1.94 -2.84
CA MET A 126 2.03 2.41 -1.52
C MET A 126 1.18 3.69 -1.62
N VAL A 127 1.63 4.70 -2.38
CA VAL A 127 0.84 5.92 -2.63
C VAL A 127 -0.47 5.56 -3.34
N GLY A 128 -0.41 4.67 -4.33
CA GLY A 128 -1.58 4.20 -5.06
C GLY A 128 -2.62 3.54 -4.16
N THR A 129 -2.18 2.76 -3.17
CA THR A 129 -3.09 2.11 -2.20
C THR A 129 -3.90 3.12 -1.39
N PHE A 130 -3.26 4.18 -0.87
CA PHE A 130 -3.96 5.19 -0.08
C PHE A 130 -4.81 6.12 -0.95
N SER A 131 -4.54 6.18 -2.25
CA SER A 131 -5.20 7.11 -3.16
C SER A 131 -6.33 6.48 -3.97
N ALA A 132 -6.44 5.15 -4.02
CA ALA A 132 -7.43 4.44 -4.82
C ALA A 132 -8.85 4.58 -4.26
N LEU A 133 -9.80 4.95 -5.13
CA LEU A 133 -11.24 5.04 -4.87
C LEU A 133 -12.05 3.98 -5.63
N ASP A 134 -11.40 3.00 -6.23
CA ASP A 134 -12.00 1.79 -6.80
C ASP A 134 -11.42 0.56 -6.10
N LEU A 135 -12.25 -0.42 -5.72
CA LEU A 135 -11.82 -1.60 -4.96
C LEU A 135 -10.84 -2.50 -5.73
N VAL A 136 -11.01 -2.65 -7.05
CA VAL A 136 -10.11 -3.45 -7.87
C VAL A 136 -8.78 -2.73 -8.01
N LEU A 137 -8.82 -1.41 -8.24
CA LEU A 137 -7.61 -0.59 -8.29
C LEU A 137 -6.86 -0.61 -6.95
N PHE A 138 -7.59 -0.48 -5.83
CA PHE A 138 -7.05 -0.61 -4.48
C PHE A 138 -6.38 -1.97 -4.30
N TYR A 139 -7.06 -3.06 -4.64
CA TYR A 139 -6.53 -4.42 -4.54
C TYR A 139 -5.22 -4.58 -5.32
N LEU A 140 -5.16 -4.05 -6.55
CA LEU A 140 -3.98 -4.14 -7.40
C LEU A 140 -2.79 -3.37 -6.84
N PHE A 141 -2.99 -2.16 -6.30
CA PHE A 141 -1.91 -1.44 -5.62
C PHE A 141 -1.50 -2.12 -4.31
N PHE A 142 -2.49 -2.56 -3.52
CA PHE A 142 -2.30 -3.17 -2.21
C PHE A 142 -1.50 -4.48 -2.27
N GLU A 143 -1.83 -5.35 -3.22
CA GLU A 143 -1.14 -6.62 -3.48
C GLU A 143 0.10 -6.44 -4.34
N GLY A 144 0.06 -5.54 -5.32
CA GLY A 144 1.21 -5.21 -6.15
C GLY A 144 2.42 -4.81 -5.30
N GLY A 145 2.19 -4.06 -4.21
CA GLY A 145 3.24 -3.66 -3.27
C GLY A 145 4.00 -4.82 -2.61
N LEU A 146 3.42 -6.04 -2.58
CA LEU A 146 4.08 -7.23 -2.07
C LEU A 146 5.24 -7.67 -2.97
N ILE A 147 5.17 -7.43 -4.29
CA ILE A 147 6.18 -7.89 -5.24
C ILE A 147 7.53 -7.19 -5.00
N PRO A 148 7.63 -5.84 -4.98
CA PRO A 148 8.90 -5.19 -4.67
C PRO A 148 9.39 -5.54 -3.27
N MET A 149 8.49 -5.64 -2.28
CA MET A 149 8.88 -5.96 -0.92
C MET A 149 9.47 -7.37 -0.80
N PHE A 150 8.84 -8.36 -1.45
CA PHE A 150 9.35 -9.73 -1.54
C PHE A 150 10.77 -9.76 -2.12
N LEU A 151 11.02 -9.00 -3.19
CA LEU A 151 12.35 -8.88 -3.79
C LEU A 151 13.36 -8.17 -2.86
N ILE A 152 12.95 -7.07 -2.21
CA ILE A 152 13.79 -6.31 -1.28
C ILE A 152 14.30 -7.21 -0.15
N ILE A 153 13.41 -8.02 0.44
CA ILE A 153 13.80 -8.99 1.47
C ILE A 153 14.63 -10.11 0.84
N GLY A 154 14.11 -10.81 -0.17
CA GLY A 154 14.70 -12.06 -0.69
C GLY A 154 16.08 -11.89 -1.33
N VAL A 155 16.38 -10.74 -1.92
CA VAL A 155 17.65 -10.48 -2.63
C VAL A 155 18.67 -9.73 -1.76
N TRP A 156 18.23 -8.76 -0.95
CA TRP A 156 19.13 -7.89 -0.17
C TRP A 156 19.04 -8.11 1.35
N GLY A 157 18.22 -9.03 1.81
CA GLY A 157 18.10 -9.37 3.22
C GLY A 157 19.27 -10.19 3.77
N GLY A 158 19.13 -10.57 5.04
CA GLY A 158 20.08 -11.34 5.84
C GLY A 158 20.17 -12.84 5.50
N PRO A 159 20.75 -13.67 6.40
CA PRO A 159 21.03 -15.08 6.15
C PRO A 159 19.78 -15.93 5.84
N ARG A 160 18.63 -15.66 6.46
CA ARG A 160 17.38 -16.42 6.26
C ARG A 160 16.38 -15.67 5.38
N ARG A 161 16.85 -14.71 4.59
CA ARG A 161 16.03 -13.87 3.71
C ARG A 161 15.07 -14.63 2.79
N VAL A 162 15.46 -15.80 2.28
CA VAL A 162 14.60 -16.59 1.39
C VAL A 162 13.39 -17.09 2.17
N TYR A 163 13.60 -17.74 3.31
CA TYR A 163 12.54 -18.19 4.20
C TYR A 163 11.62 -17.03 4.63
N ALA A 164 12.21 -15.92 5.08
CA ALA A 164 11.45 -14.75 5.52
C ALA A 164 10.61 -14.13 4.39
N SER A 165 11.18 -13.98 3.19
CA SER A 165 10.47 -13.43 2.03
C SER A 165 9.29 -14.29 1.59
N PHE A 166 9.46 -15.61 1.51
CA PHE A 166 8.36 -16.53 1.17
C PHE A 166 7.30 -16.57 2.27
N LYS A 167 7.70 -16.60 3.54
CA LYS A 167 6.75 -16.57 4.67
C LYS A 167 5.91 -15.29 4.66
N PHE A 168 6.56 -14.12 4.50
CA PHE A 168 5.88 -12.83 4.33
C PHE A 168 4.87 -12.86 3.18
N PHE A 169 5.33 -13.28 2.00
CA PHE A 169 4.50 -13.27 0.79
C PHE A 169 3.30 -14.23 0.90
N LEU A 170 3.52 -15.46 1.37
CA LEU A 170 2.44 -16.45 1.48
C LEU A 170 1.42 -16.10 2.56
N TYR A 171 1.85 -15.57 3.71
CA TYR A 171 0.92 -15.11 4.74
C TYR A 171 0.01 -14.01 4.19
N THR A 172 0.62 -12.97 3.61
CA THR A 172 -0.11 -11.79 3.13
C THR A 172 -1.02 -12.11 1.95
N LEU A 173 -0.55 -12.95 1.01
CA LEU A 173 -1.34 -13.40 -0.13
C LEU A 173 -2.54 -14.25 0.28
N LEU A 174 -2.40 -15.15 1.25
CA LEU A 174 -3.51 -16.01 1.68
C LEU A 174 -4.70 -15.19 2.19
N GLY A 175 -4.42 -14.16 3.00
CA GLY A 175 -5.46 -13.25 3.48
C GLY A 175 -6.09 -12.43 2.35
N SER A 176 -5.29 -11.95 1.40
CA SER A 176 -5.76 -11.10 0.31
C SER A 176 -6.62 -11.83 -0.72
N VAL A 177 -6.40 -13.12 -0.98
CA VAL A 177 -7.26 -13.91 -1.87
C VAL A 177 -8.69 -13.95 -1.35
N LEU A 178 -8.91 -14.03 -0.03
CA LEU A 178 -10.26 -13.96 0.55
C LEU A 178 -10.91 -12.60 0.31
N MET A 179 -10.15 -11.51 0.47
CA MET A 179 -10.61 -10.16 0.15
C MET A 179 -11.00 -10.03 -1.32
N LEU A 180 -10.27 -10.63 -2.26
CA LEU A 180 -10.64 -10.63 -3.67
C LEU A 180 -12.01 -11.26 -3.92
N LEU A 181 -12.31 -12.40 -3.27
CA LEU A 181 -13.62 -13.04 -3.36
C LEU A 181 -14.74 -12.13 -2.83
N ALA A 182 -14.48 -11.39 -1.75
CA ALA A 182 -15.44 -10.42 -1.22
C ALA A 182 -15.63 -9.22 -2.16
N ILE A 183 -14.58 -8.72 -2.81
CA ILE A 183 -14.68 -7.67 -3.84
C ILE A 183 -15.57 -8.14 -5.00
N MET A 184 -15.40 -9.39 -5.46
CA MET A 184 -16.25 -9.97 -6.50
C MET A 184 -17.71 -10.06 -6.05
N ALA A 185 -17.97 -10.50 -4.81
CA ALA A 185 -19.32 -10.56 -4.26
C ALA A 185 -19.99 -9.18 -4.16
N LEU A 186 -19.24 -8.14 -3.81
CA LEU A 186 -19.74 -6.76 -3.79
C LEU A 186 -20.02 -6.24 -5.19
N TYR A 187 -19.14 -6.55 -6.15
CA TYR A 187 -19.36 -6.18 -7.55
C TYR A 187 -20.65 -6.80 -8.10
N TRP A 188 -20.92 -8.09 -7.84
CA TRP A 188 -22.16 -8.73 -8.30
C TRP A 188 -23.42 -8.18 -7.63
N ASN A 189 -23.30 -7.63 -6.44
CA ASN A 189 -24.40 -7.01 -5.72
C ASN A 189 -24.68 -5.58 -6.23
N ALA A 190 -23.65 -4.74 -6.28
CA ALA A 190 -23.78 -3.31 -6.56
C ALA A 190 -23.62 -2.94 -8.04
N GLY A 191 -23.04 -3.83 -8.85
CA GLY A 191 -22.71 -3.55 -10.25
C GLY A 191 -21.52 -2.60 -10.45
N THR A 192 -20.79 -2.24 -9.39
CA THR A 192 -19.67 -1.29 -9.42
C THR A 192 -18.60 -1.65 -8.40
N THR A 193 -17.37 -1.19 -8.64
CA THR A 193 -16.24 -1.26 -7.69
C THR A 193 -15.87 0.11 -7.10
N ASP A 194 -16.63 1.15 -7.44
CA ASP A 194 -16.45 2.51 -6.90
C ASP A 194 -16.69 2.56 -5.39
N ILE A 195 -15.64 2.88 -4.63
CA ILE A 195 -15.66 2.90 -3.15
C ILE A 195 -16.69 3.92 -2.61
N PRO A 196 -16.74 5.18 -3.07
CA PRO A 196 -17.76 6.13 -2.61
C PRO A 196 -19.19 5.61 -2.77
N THR A 197 -19.50 4.99 -3.92
CA THR A 197 -20.81 4.38 -4.18
C THR A 197 -21.07 3.20 -3.26
N LEU A 198 -20.10 2.30 -3.12
CA LEU A 198 -20.22 1.10 -2.27
C LEU A 198 -20.40 1.43 -0.79
N MET A 199 -19.80 2.51 -0.28
CA MET A 199 -20.01 2.98 1.11
C MET A 199 -21.46 3.37 1.40
N THR A 200 -22.25 3.68 0.37
CA THR A 200 -23.68 4.03 0.49
C THR A 200 -24.60 2.93 -0.02
N THR A 201 -24.06 1.86 -0.61
CA THR A 201 -24.83 0.77 -1.19
C THR A 201 -25.20 -0.24 -0.11
N ALA A 202 -26.48 -0.62 -0.05
CA ALA A 202 -26.96 -1.58 0.94
C ALA A 202 -26.41 -2.99 0.65
N VAL A 203 -25.53 -3.49 1.53
CA VAL A 203 -25.06 -4.88 1.50
C VAL A 203 -26.03 -5.75 2.33
N PRO A 204 -26.60 -6.84 1.79
CA PRO A 204 -27.46 -7.76 2.52
C PRO A 204 -26.78 -8.25 3.80
N ARG A 205 -27.55 -8.32 4.89
CA ARG A 205 -27.04 -8.74 6.20
C ARG A 205 -26.35 -10.10 6.17
N SER A 206 -26.86 -11.04 5.39
CA SER A 206 -26.26 -12.36 5.20
C SER A 206 -24.88 -12.31 4.53
N LEU A 207 -24.60 -11.29 3.71
CA LEU A 207 -23.31 -11.10 3.05
C LEU A 207 -22.35 -10.26 3.89
N GLN A 208 -22.84 -9.28 4.66
CA GLN A 208 -21.99 -8.35 5.40
C GLN A 208 -20.99 -9.05 6.32
N THR A 209 -21.41 -10.05 7.09
CA THR A 209 -20.51 -10.75 8.02
C THR A 209 -19.42 -11.53 7.28
N TRP A 210 -19.76 -12.21 6.18
CA TRP A 210 -18.77 -12.95 5.39
C TRP A 210 -17.81 -12.04 4.63
N ALA A 211 -18.33 -10.96 4.02
CA ALA A 211 -17.50 -9.95 3.37
C ALA A 211 -16.59 -9.26 4.40
N TRP A 212 -17.11 -8.93 5.59
CA TRP A 212 -16.31 -8.38 6.68
C TRP A 212 -15.20 -9.35 7.10
N LEU A 213 -15.48 -10.64 7.29
CA LEU A 213 -14.47 -11.64 7.66
C LEU A 213 -13.39 -11.80 6.59
N ALA A 214 -13.76 -11.73 5.31
CA ALA A 214 -12.83 -11.82 4.19
C ALA A 214 -11.91 -10.59 4.10
N PHE A 215 -12.45 -9.38 4.28
CA PHE A 215 -11.63 -8.16 4.38
C PHE A 215 -10.77 -8.18 5.65
N PHE A 216 -11.34 -8.60 6.78
CA PHE A 216 -10.64 -8.76 8.05
C PHE A 216 -9.46 -9.72 7.91
N ALA A 217 -9.62 -10.86 7.26
CA ALA A 217 -8.53 -11.82 7.05
C ALA A 217 -7.34 -11.21 6.30
N SER A 218 -7.59 -10.37 5.28
CA SER A 218 -6.51 -9.67 4.58
C SER A 218 -5.83 -8.62 5.47
N PHE A 219 -6.63 -7.77 6.11
CA PHE A 219 -6.10 -6.65 6.91
C PHE A 219 -5.46 -7.10 8.22
N ALA A 220 -5.96 -8.14 8.88
CA ALA A 220 -5.41 -8.70 10.13
C ALA A 220 -4.07 -9.41 9.91
N VAL A 221 -3.79 -9.90 8.70
CA VAL A 221 -2.46 -10.41 8.39
C VAL A 221 -1.48 -9.24 8.20
N LYS A 222 -1.89 -8.19 7.49
CA LYS A 222 -1.01 -7.04 7.16
C LYS A 222 -0.79 -6.09 8.35
N MET A 223 -1.84 -5.85 9.14
CA MET A 223 -1.79 -5.29 10.49
C MET A 223 -1.68 -6.48 11.45
N PRO A 224 -0.47 -6.86 11.87
CA PRO A 224 -0.14 -8.20 12.40
C PRO A 224 -0.89 -8.51 13.70
N MET A 225 -2.13 -9.01 13.59
CA MET A 225 -2.96 -9.40 14.74
C MET A 225 -2.58 -10.81 15.22
N TRP A 226 -2.85 -11.10 16.49
CA TRP A 226 -2.84 -12.49 16.96
C TRP A 226 -3.99 -13.27 16.29
N PRO A 227 -3.77 -14.50 15.77
CA PRO A 227 -2.54 -15.31 15.78
C PRO A 227 -1.69 -15.23 14.50
N VAL A 228 -2.00 -14.34 13.55
CA VAL A 228 -1.42 -14.29 12.19
C VAL A 228 -0.22 -13.34 12.04
N HIS A 229 0.45 -12.99 13.13
CA HIS A 229 1.57 -12.03 13.16
C HIS A 229 2.96 -12.65 12.98
N THR A 230 3.10 -13.97 12.96
CA THR A 230 4.41 -14.65 13.07
C THR A 230 5.35 -14.42 11.88
N TRP A 231 4.85 -13.90 10.75
CA TRP A 231 5.68 -13.50 9.62
C TRP A 231 6.47 -12.22 9.89
N LEU A 232 5.95 -11.35 10.76
CA LEU A 232 6.46 -10.01 11.00
C LEU A 232 7.88 -10.00 11.60
N PRO A 233 8.18 -10.76 12.68
CA PRO A 233 9.52 -10.77 13.26
C PRO A 233 10.58 -11.25 12.27
N ASP A 234 10.29 -12.33 11.52
CA ASP A 234 11.21 -12.88 10.52
C ASP A 234 11.46 -11.86 9.39
N ALA A 235 10.40 -11.20 8.90
CA ALA A 235 10.52 -10.20 7.85
C ALA A 235 11.35 -8.98 8.30
N HIS A 236 11.15 -8.48 9.53
CA HIS A 236 11.89 -7.33 10.04
C HIS A 236 13.36 -7.62 10.34
N VAL A 237 13.65 -8.80 10.89
CA VAL A 237 15.03 -9.21 11.20
C VAL A 237 15.85 -9.41 9.93
N GLU A 238 15.24 -9.98 8.90
CA GLU A 238 15.95 -10.30 7.66
C GLU A 238 15.92 -9.16 6.64
N ALA A 239 14.99 -8.21 6.70
CA ALA A 239 14.96 -7.08 5.76
C ALA A 239 16.18 -6.15 5.91
N PRO A 240 16.68 -5.56 4.81
CA PRO A 240 17.67 -4.49 4.90
C PRO A 240 17.09 -3.29 5.66
N THR A 241 17.94 -2.44 6.25
CA THR A 241 17.51 -1.32 7.12
C THR A 241 16.38 -0.48 6.54
N ALA A 242 16.52 0.00 5.29
CA ALA A 242 15.48 0.79 4.64
C ALA A 242 14.20 -0.03 4.35
N GLY A 243 14.33 -1.33 4.08
CA GLY A 243 13.18 -2.22 3.90
C GLY A 243 12.40 -2.42 5.20
N SER A 244 13.11 -2.57 6.32
CA SER A 244 12.51 -2.68 7.66
C SER A 244 11.78 -1.38 8.07
N VAL A 245 12.33 -0.21 7.72
CA VAL A 245 11.66 1.09 7.91
C VAL A 245 10.34 1.14 7.13
N ILE A 246 10.32 0.79 5.84
CA ILE A 246 9.10 0.83 5.02
C ILE A 246 8.06 -0.20 5.50
N LEU A 247 8.50 -1.42 5.86
CA LEU A 247 7.64 -2.42 6.49
C LEU A 247 6.92 -1.81 7.69
N ALA A 248 7.68 -1.32 8.68
CA ALA A 248 7.14 -0.83 9.94
C ALA A 248 6.28 0.41 9.76
N ALA A 249 6.75 1.38 8.97
CA ALA A 249 6.15 2.70 8.91
C ALA A 249 4.94 2.77 7.99
N ILE A 250 4.91 2.00 6.90
CA ILE A 250 3.87 2.11 5.86
C ILE A 250 3.10 0.80 5.69
N LEU A 251 3.77 -0.33 5.45
CA LEU A 251 3.06 -1.56 5.08
C LEU A 251 2.08 -2.03 6.17
N LEU A 252 2.46 -1.89 7.45
CA LEU A 252 1.56 -2.20 8.58
C LEU A 252 0.38 -1.22 8.66
N LYS A 253 0.57 0.04 8.25
CA LYS A 253 -0.48 1.07 8.27
C LYS A 253 -1.53 0.83 7.19
N MET A 254 -1.18 0.17 6.09
CA MET A 254 -2.14 -0.22 5.04
C MET A 254 -3.24 -1.15 5.58
N GLY A 255 -2.92 -2.04 6.53
CA GLY A 255 -3.94 -2.91 7.15
C GLY A 255 -4.92 -2.11 8.01
N GLY A 256 -4.41 -1.22 8.87
CA GLY A 256 -5.24 -0.32 9.68
C GLY A 256 -6.08 0.64 8.83
N TYR A 257 -5.49 1.20 7.77
CA TYR A 257 -6.21 1.98 6.76
C TYR A 257 -7.36 1.17 6.15
N GLY A 258 -7.12 -0.10 5.82
CA GLY A 258 -8.14 -1.00 5.30
C GLY A 258 -9.33 -1.18 6.25
N PHE A 259 -9.08 -1.38 7.53
CA PHE A 259 -10.16 -1.47 8.53
C PHE A 259 -11.00 -0.20 8.62
N LEU A 260 -10.34 0.97 8.68
CA LEU A 260 -11.02 2.26 8.78
C LEU A 260 -11.82 2.59 7.52
N ARG A 261 -11.29 2.24 6.34
CA ARG A 261 -11.86 2.62 5.05
C ARG A 261 -12.92 1.65 4.53
N PHE A 262 -12.76 0.36 4.77
CA PHE A 262 -13.64 -0.66 4.19
C PHE A 262 -14.51 -1.30 5.26
N SER A 263 -13.91 -1.87 6.31
CA SER A 263 -14.66 -2.68 7.27
C SER A 263 -15.75 -1.88 8.01
N LEU A 264 -15.39 -0.73 8.58
CA LEU A 264 -16.33 0.09 9.35
C LEU A 264 -17.47 0.69 8.49
N PRO A 265 -17.19 1.43 7.39
CA PRO A 265 -18.27 2.08 6.64
C PRO A 265 -19.04 1.15 5.70
N MET A 266 -18.41 0.12 5.13
CA MET A 266 -19.09 -0.75 4.15
C MET A 266 -19.85 -1.90 4.80
N PHE A 267 -19.45 -2.33 6.01
CA PHE A 267 -20.07 -3.45 6.73
C PHE A 267 -20.39 -3.06 8.18
N PRO A 268 -21.28 -2.08 8.42
CA PRO A 268 -21.57 -1.59 9.78
C PRO A 268 -22.14 -2.70 10.67
N VAL A 269 -23.05 -3.54 10.17
CA VAL A 269 -23.61 -4.66 10.94
C VAL A 269 -22.57 -5.75 11.19
N GLY A 270 -21.72 -6.02 10.19
CA GLY A 270 -20.60 -6.94 10.35
C GLY A 270 -19.62 -6.48 11.44
N SER A 271 -19.32 -5.18 11.47
CA SER A 271 -18.43 -4.56 12.46
C SER A 271 -19.03 -4.58 13.87
N GLU A 272 -20.33 -4.33 14.01
CA GLU A 272 -21.03 -4.43 15.31
C GLU A 272 -20.98 -5.87 15.85
N VAL A 273 -21.33 -6.86 15.03
CA VAL A 273 -21.35 -8.28 15.44
C VAL A 273 -19.96 -8.80 15.80
N MET A 274 -18.91 -8.32 15.12
CA MET A 274 -17.54 -8.79 15.29
C MET A 274 -16.70 -7.92 16.25
N GLN A 275 -17.30 -6.92 16.90
CA GLN A 275 -16.58 -5.97 17.76
C GLN A 275 -15.81 -6.68 18.89
N ASP A 276 -16.49 -7.53 19.66
CA ASP A 276 -15.88 -8.24 20.80
C ASP A 276 -14.81 -9.23 20.36
N PHE A 277 -14.94 -9.79 19.16
CA PHE A 277 -13.92 -10.63 18.54
C PHE A 277 -12.65 -9.82 18.26
N VAL A 278 -12.75 -8.63 17.65
CA VAL A 278 -11.60 -7.75 17.40
C VAL A 278 -10.95 -7.29 18.70
N PHE A 279 -11.74 -6.91 19.71
CA PHE A 279 -11.21 -6.49 21.01
C PHE A 279 -10.45 -7.62 21.70
N THR A 280 -11.01 -8.83 21.70
CA THR A 280 -10.35 -10.02 22.26
C THR A 280 -9.00 -10.26 21.58
N LEU A 281 -8.96 -10.31 20.26
CA LEU A 281 -7.71 -10.52 19.51
C LEU A 281 -6.69 -9.40 19.74
N SER A 282 -7.15 -8.15 19.84
CA SER A 282 -6.28 -6.99 20.08
C SER A 282 -5.67 -7.01 21.47
N VAL A 283 -6.43 -7.36 22.51
CA VAL A 283 -5.92 -7.50 23.88
C VAL A 283 -4.87 -8.62 23.94
N ILE A 284 -5.16 -9.78 23.33
CA ILE A 284 -4.19 -10.89 23.26
C ILE A 284 -2.91 -10.43 22.55
N ALA A 285 -3.02 -9.71 21.43
CA ALA A 285 -1.88 -9.21 20.68
C ALA A 285 -1.03 -8.17 21.43
N ILE A 286 -1.62 -7.40 22.37
CA ILE A 286 -0.90 -6.42 23.19
C ILE A 286 -0.15 -7.10 24.35
N VAL A 287 -0.77 -8.14 24.95
CA VAL A 287 -0.21 -8.85 26.11
C VAL A 287 0.88 -9.85 25.72
N TYR A 288 0.72 -10.49 24.55
CA TYR A 288 1.68 -11.46 24.00
C TYR A 288 2.96 -10.79 23.49
#